data_AF-A0AAE3HCY4-F1
#
_entry.id   AF-A0AAE3HCY4-F1
#
_cell.length_a   1.000
_cell.length_b   1.000
_cell.length_c   1.000
_cell.angle_alpha   90.00
_cell.angle_beta   90.00
_cell.angle_gamma   90.00
#
_symmetry.space_group_name_H-M   'P 1'
#
loop_
_entity.id
_entity.type
_entity.pdbx_description
1 polymer ?
#
loop_
_entity_poly.entity_id
_entity_poly.type
_entity_poly.pdbx_seq_one_letter_code
_entity_poly.pdbx_strand_id
1 'polypeptide(L)'
;MNIGKLIIRIIVSAVAIGIATFLTPGMTNRGGIWSLLLAAIVIGILDWGIAKLIKVDASPFGRGIVGFLVAALILYLTGRIVQGFNVSILGAIVGALILGVVDALLPGETDTM
;
A
#
# COMPACT_ATOMS: atom_id res chain seq x y z
N MET A 1 -5.99 -21.15 2.06
CA MET A 1 -6.24 -19.73 1.67
C MET A 1 -7.70 -19.60 1.28
N ASN A 2 -8.55 -19.04 2.15
CA ASN A 2 -9.96 -18.82 1.83
C ASN A 2 -10.07 -17.58 0.93
N ILE A 3 -10.60 -17.77 -0.28
CA ILE A 3 -10.68 -16.72 -1.31
C ILE A 3 -11.42 -15.46 -0.80
N GLY A 4 -12.39 -15.63 0.11
CA GLY A 4 -13.13 -14.53 0.73
C GLY A 4 -12.26 -13.60 1.60
N LYS A 5 -11.24 -14.15 2.28
CA LYS A 5 -10.29 -13.37 3.09
C LYS A 5 -9.35 -12.53 2.21
N LEU A 6 -9.00 -13.06 1.03
CA LEU A 6 -8.19 -12.35 0.04
C LEU A 6 -8.96 -11.14 -0.54
N ILE A 7 -10.25 -11.31 -0.81
CA ILE A 7 -11.12 -10.25 -1.33
C ILE A 7 -11.30 -9.11 -0.31
N ILE A 8 -11.58 -9.44 0.96
CA ILE A 8 -11.71 -8.46 2.04
C ILE A 8 -10.42 -7.65 2.18
N ARG A 9 -9.26 -8.31 2.14
CA ARG A 9 -7.95 -7.65 2.22
C ARG A 9 -7.71 -6.69 1.04
N ILE A 10 -8.04 -7.11 -0.18
CA ILE A 10 -7.91 -6.26 -1.38
C ILE A 10 -8.79 -5.01 -1.25
N ILE A 11 -10.04 -5.17 -0.81
CA ILE A 11 -10.98 -4.06 -0.62
C ILE A 11 -10.46 -3.10 0.44
N VAL A 12 -10.01 -3.63 1.57
CA VAL A 12 -9.48 -2.87 2.70
C VAL A 12 -8.21 -2.10 2.29
N SER A 13 -7.27 -2.73 1.60
CA SER A 13 -6.07 -2.05 1.09
C SER A 13 -6.41 -0.99 0.05
N ALA A 14 -7.40 -1.23 -0.81
CA ALA A 14 -7.88 -0.24 -1.77
C ALA A 14 -8.52 0.98 -1.08
N VAL A 15 -9.26 0.77 0.00
CA VAL A 15 -9.80 1.85 0.84
C VAL A 15 -8.68 2.61 1.54
N ALA A 16 -7.69 1.91 2.09
CA ALA A 16 -6.52 2.52 2.73
C ALA A 16 -5.74 3.41 1.75
N ILE A 17 -5.51 2.93 0.52
CA ILE A 17 -4.88 3.69 -0.56
C ILE A 17 -5.75 4.89 -0.95
N GLY A 18 -7.07 4.72 -1.02
CA GLY A 18 -8.01 5.80 -1.30
C GLY A 18 -7.94 6.91 -0.25
N ILE A 19 -7.92 6.55 1.03
CA ILE A 19 -7.75 7.47 2.16
C ILE A 19 -6.38 8.17 2.09
N ALA A 20 -5.30 7.40 1.87
CA ALA A 20 -3.96 7.96 1.72
C ALA A 20 -3.88 8.95 0.57
N THR A 21 -4.51 8.65 -0.58
CA THR A 21 -4.54 9.53 -1.75
C THR A 21 -5.33 10.82 -1.46
N PHE A 22 -6.42 10.73 -0.70
CA PHE A 22 -7.24 11.89 -0.33
C PHE A 22 -6.55 12.79 0.70
N LEU A 23 -5.85 12.19 1.66
CA LEU A 23 -5.21 12.90 2.78
C LEU A 23 -3.79 13.38 2.48
N THR A 24 -3.16 12.92 1.38
CA THR A 24 -1.77 13.24 1.05
C THR A 24 -1.67 14.33 0.00
N PRO A 25 -1.25 15.56 0.36
CA PRO A 25 -0.88 16.56 -0.63
C PRO A 25 0.33 16.06 -1.43
N GLY A 26 0.16 15.88 -2.75
CA GLY A 26 1.20 15.36 -3.65
C GLY A 26 0.98 13.94 -4.15
N MET A 27 -0.17 13.31 -3.85
CA MET A 27 -0.72 12.17 -4.59
C MET A 27 -1.86 12.64 -5.47
N THR A 28 -1.71 12.57 -6.79
CA THR A 28 -2.76 13.01 -7.72
C THR A 28 -3.29 11.82 -8.49
N ASN A 29 -4.59 11.58 -8.40
CA ASN A 29 -5.28 10.60 -9.22
C ASN A 29 -6.15 11.31 -10.28
N ARG A 30 -5.63 11.41 -11.51
CA ARG A 30 -6.37 11.94 -12.67
C ARG A 30 -7.15 10.86 -13.42
N GLY A 31 -6.86 9.57 -13.19
CA GLY A 31 -7.49 8.46 -13.92
C GLY A 31 -8.76 7.91 -13.28
N GLY A 32 -9.27 8.51 -12.20
CA GLY A 32 -10.49 8.07 -11.51
C GLY A 32 -10.34 6.74 -10.78
N ILE A 33 -11.45 6.02 -10.57
CA ILE A 33 -11.48 4.75 -9.81
C ILE A 33 -10.57 3.67 -10.42
N TRP A 34 -10.38 3.70 -11.74
CA TRP A 34 -9.63 2.69 -12.50
C TRP A 34 -8.13 2.74 -12.24
N SER A 35 -7.59 3.95 -12.07
CA SER A 35 -6.18 4.15 -11.71
C SER A 35 -5.90 3.69 -10.28
N LEU A 36 -6.85 3.84 -9.34
CA LEU A 36 -6.71 3.35 -7.97
C LEU A 36 -6.69 1.82 -7.91
N LEU A 37 -7.54 1.16 -8.69
CA LEU A 37 -7.58 -0.30 -8.75
C LEU A 37 -6.28 -0.86 -9.33
N LEU A 38 -5.77 -0.27 -10.42
CA LEU A 38 -4.47 -0.61 -10.97
C LEU A 38 -3.34 -0.36 -9.97
N ALA A 39 -3.36 0.76 -9.25
CA ALA A 39 -2.41 1.07 -8.19
C ALA A 39 -2.42 0.01 -7.08
N ALA A 40 -3.60 -0.38 -6.60
CA ALA A 40 -3.73 -1.42 -5.59
C ALA A 40 -3.15 -2.77 -6.05
N ILE A 41 -3.40 -3.16 -7.31
CA ILE A 41 -2.82 -4.38 -7.89
C ILE A 41 -1.29 -4.29 -7.95
N VAL A 42 -0.75 -3.18 -8.46
CA VAL A 42 0.70 -2.99 -8.57
C VAL A 42 1.37 -2.96 -7.19
N ILE A 43 0.77 -2.29 -6.21
CA ILE A 43 1.24 -2.28 -4.82
C ILE A 43 1.30 -3.71 -4.28
N GLY A 44 0.24 -4.51 -4.45
CA GLY A 44 0.23 -5.91 -4.00
C GLY A 44 1.29 -6.79 -4.66
N ILE A 45 1.57 -6.57 -5.96
CA ILE A 45 2.63 -7.29 -6.68
C ILE A 45 4.01 -6.88 -6.17
N LEU A 46 4.25 -5.59 -5.99
CA LEU A 46 5.51 -5.05 -5.48
C LEU A 46 5.77 -5.49 -4.03
N ASP A 47 4.74 -5.49 -3.20
CA ASP A 47 4.76 -5.98 -1.82
C ASP A 47 5.21 -7.44 -1.77
N TRP A 48 4.57 -8.31 -2.57
CA TRP A 48 4.95 -9.72 -2.69
C TRP A 48 6.37 -9.91 -3.23
N GLY A 49 6.75 -9.15 -4.26
CA GLY A 49 8.07 -9.24 -4.88
C GLY A 49 9.18 -8.84 -3.91
N ILE A 50 9.02 -7.73 -3.20
CA ILE A 50 9.99 -7.24 -2.21
C ILE A 50 10.04 -8.18 -1.00
N ALA A 51 8.90 -8.66 -0.51
CA ALA A 51 8.86 -9.61 0.61
C ALA A 51 9.63 -10.90 0.30
N LYS A 52 9.54 -11.39 -0.95
CA LYS A 52 10.28 -12.58 -1.40
C LYS A 52 11.80 -12.37 -1.47
N LEU A 53 12.23 -11.16 -1.83
CA LEU A 53 13.65 -10.80 -1.93
C LEU A 53 14.28 -10.53 -0.56
N ILE A 54 13.57 -9.79 0.30
CA ILE A 54 14.12 -9.28 1.56
C ILE A 54 13.77 -10.21 2.74
N LYS A 55 12.88 -11.22 2.56
CA LYS A 55 12.31 -12.06 3.64
C LYS A 55 11.71 -11.24 4.79
N VAL A 56 11.32 -10.01 4.48
CA VAL A 56 10.77 -9.02 5.39
C VAL A 56 9.45 -8.63 4.75
N ASP A 57 8.31 -8.81 5.42
CA ASP A 57 7.06 -8.38 4.78
C ASP A 57 7.09 -6.84 4.60
N ALA A 58 6.31 -6.32 3.66
CA ALA A 58 6.36 -4.92 3.31
C ALA A 58 5.32 -4.06 4.04
N SER A 59 4.59 -4.64 5.01
CA SER A 59 3.75 -3.88 5.94
C SER A 59 4.58 -2.90 6.79
N PRO A 60 4.20 -1.60 6.85
CA PRO A 60 4.82 -0.60 7.71
C PRO A 60 4.62 -0.88 9.20
N PHE A 61 3.54 -1.56 9.56
CA PHE A 61 3.22 -1.88 10.95
C PHE A 61 3.76 -3.26 11.34
N GLY A 62 4.43 -3.34 12.50
CA GLY A 62 5.04 -4.58 13.00
C GLY A 62 6.54 -4.75 12.70
N ARG A 63 7.15 -3.93 11.84
CA ARG A 63 8.60 -4.00 11.49
C ARG A 63 9.38 -2.68 11.56
N GLY A 64 8.78 -1.65 12.15
CA GLY A 64 9.43 -0.37 12.42
C GLY A 64 9.86 0.37 11.14
N ILE A 65 11.02 1.02 11.19
CA ILE A 65 11.52 1.92 10.13
C ILE A 65 11.71 1.18 8.79
N VAL A 66 12.12 -0.09 8.82
CA VAL A 66 12.37 -0.86 7.59
C VAL A 66 11.08 -1.07 6.81
N GLY A 67 10.00 -1.50 7.47
CA GLY A 67 8.69 -1.66 6.84
C GLY A 67 8.15 -0.34 6.29
N PHE A 68 8.34 0.75 7.04
CA PHE A 68 7.95 2.09 6.60
C PHE A 68 8.68 2.53 5.31
N LEU A 69 10.01 2.37 5.24
CA LEU A 69 10.78 2.73 4.05
C LEU A 69 10.40 1.88 2.85
N VAL A 70 10.14 0.58 3.05
CA VAL A 70 9.69 -0.32 1.99
C VAL A 70 8.31 0.08 1.48
N ALA A 71 7.35 0.39 2.35
CA ALA A 71 6.03 0.86 1.94
C ALA A 71 6.08 2.18 1.18
N ALA A 72 6.91 3.13 1.62
CA ALA A 72 7.14 4.39 0.91
C ALA A 72 7.76 4.13 -0.48
N LEU A 73 8.73 3.23 -0.58
CA LEU A 73 9.32 2.84 -1.85
C LEU A 73 8.27 2.23 -2.79
N ILE A 74 7.42 1.33 -2.30
CA ILE A 74 6.34 0.70 -3.09
C ILE A 74 5.35 1.74 -3.62
N LEU A 75 4.92 2.68 -2.79
CA LEU A 75 4.02 3.75 -3.21
C LEU A 75 4.65 4.63 -4.30
N TYR A 76 5.91 5.00 -4.10
CA TYR A 76 6.65 5.81 -5.08
C TYR A 76 6.80 5.08 -6.43
N LEU A 77 7.16 3.80 -6.41
CA LEU A 77 7.31 2.99 -7.62
C LEU A 77 5.96 2.77 -8.33
N THR A 78 4.90 2.51 -7.56
CA THR A 78 3.53 2.38 -8.10
C THR A 78 3.13 3.62 -8.88
N GLY A 79 3.43 4.82 -8.36
CA GLY A 79 3.16 6.09 -9.04
C GLY A 79 3.90 6.29 -10.36
N ARG A 80 4.88 5.44 -10.70
CA ARG A 80 5.58 5.44 -11.99
C ARG A 80 5.07 4.38 -12.95
N ILE A 81 4.51 3.30 -12.41
CA ILE A 81 3.97 2.19 -13.20
C ILE A 81 2.55 2.50 -13.65
N VAL A 82 1.74 3.10 -12.77
CA VAL A 82 0.31 3.28 -13.00
C VAL A 82 0.00 4.62 -13.64
N GLN A 83 -0.50 4.57 -14.87
CA GLN A 83 -0.95 5.75 -15.58
C GLN A 83 -2.13 6.40 -14.84
N GLY A 84 -2.07 7.72 -14.67
CA GLY A 84 -3.09 8.50 -13.97
C GLY A 84 -2.95 8.54 -12.44
N PHE A 85 -2.02 7.77 -11.84
CA PHE A 85 -1.70 7.79 -10.41
C PHE A 85 -0.28 8.31 -10.22
N ASN A 86 -0.15 9.56 -9.81
CA ASN A 86 1.16 10.18 -9.60
C ASN A 86 1.43 10.34 -8.11
N VAL A 87 2.59 9.86 -7.66
CA VAL A 87 3.03 9.90 -6.27
C VAL A 87 4.37 10.63 -6.21
N SER A 88 4.39 11.79 -5.54
CA SER A 88 5.63 12.49 -5.22
C SER A 88 6.41 11.78 -4.10
N ILE A 89 7.68 12.11 -3.92
CA ILE A 89 8.51 11.53 -2.85
C ILE A 89 7.91 11.85 -1.47
N LEU A 90 7.50 13.11 -1.26
CA LEU A 90 6.82 13.50 -0.02
C LEU A 90 5.47 12.78 0.13
N GLY A 91 4.74 12.62 -0.99
CA GLY A 91 3.50 11.87 -0.99
C GLY A 91 3.66 10.39 -0.63
N ALA A 92 4.75 9.76 -1.06
CA ALA A 92 5.06 8.38 -0.70
C ALA A 92 5.37 8.23 0.80
N ILE A 93 6.12 9.17 1.38
CA ILE A 93 6.46 9.16 2.81
C ILE A 93 5.21 9.35 3.67
N VAL A 94 4.38 10.35 3.35
CA VAL A 94 3.13 10.62 4.07
C VAL A 94 2.13 9.48 3.86
N GLY A 95 1.99 8.98 2.63
CA GLY A 95 1.13 7.86 2.30
C GLY A 95 1.53 6.57 3.03
N ALA A 96 2.83 6.29 3.18
CA ALA A 96 3.32 5.15 3.94
C ALA A 96 3.04 5.28 5.45
N LEU A 97 3.04 6.51 5.96
CA LEU A 97 2.69 6.78 7.36
C LEU A 97 1.21 6.48 7.59
N ILE A 98 0.34 6.95 6.69
CA ILE A 98 -1.10 6.71 6.74
C ILE A 98 -1.38 5.21 6.57
N LEU A 99 -0.75 4.54 5.60
CA LEU A 99 -0.87 3.09 5.43
C LEU A 99 -0.44 2.35 6.69
N GLY A 100 0.64 2.76 7.35
CA GLY A 100 1.07 2.15 8.61
C GLY A 100 0.04 2.28 9.72
N VAL A 101 -0.60 3.44 9.85
CA VAL A 101 -1.70 3.66 10.82
C VAL A 101 -2.93 2.84 10.45
N VAL A 102 -3.30 2.79 9.17
CA VAL A 102 -4.46 2.04 8.70
C VAL A 102 -4.23 0.54 8.89
N ASP A 103 -3.07 0.01 8.50
CA ASP A 103 -2.68 -1.38 8.70
C ASP A 103 -2.64 -1.78 10.19
N ALA A 104 -2.39 -0.83 11.09
CA ALA A 104 -2.45 -1.07 12.54
C ALA A 104 -3.88 -1.24 13.07
N LEU A 105 -4.83 -0.48 12.51
CA LEU A 105 -6.24 -0.51 12.88
C LEU A 105 -6.99 -1.66 12.21
N LEU A 106 -6.46 -2.14 11.10
CA LEU A 106 -6.94 -3.32 10.43
C LEU A 106 -6.39 -4.54 11.17
N PRO A 107 -7.25 -5.41 11.72
CA PRO A 107 -6.79 -6.67 12.29
C PRO A 107 -6.20 -7.52 11.15
N GLY A 108 -4.89 -7.46 11.00
CA GLY A 108 -4.13 -8.51 10.36
C GLY A 108 -4.10 -9.68 11.31
N GLU A 109 -4.80 -10.77 10.97
CA GLU A 109 -4.54 -12.05 11.63
C GLU A 109 -3.12 -12.49 11.30
N THR A 110 -2.18 -12.00 12.11
CA THR A 110 -0.90 -12.63 12.40
C THR A 110 -1.01 -13.60 13.58
N ASP A 111 -2.21 -13.85 14.10
CA ASP A 111 -2.44 -14.85 15.15
C ASP A 111 -3.23 -16.05 14.63
N THR A 112 -2.60 -16.84 13.77
CA THR A 112 -2.71 -18.30 13.91
C THR A 112 -1.29 -18.84 13.82
N MET A 113 -0.69 -19.00 15.01
CA MET A 113 0.54 -19.74 15.26
C MET A 113 0.56 -21.10 14.56
#